data_AF-A0A532AH36-F1
#
_entry.id   AF-A0A532AH36-F1
#
_cell.length_a   1.000
_cell.length_b   1.000
_cell.length_c   1.000
_cell.angle_alpha   90.00
_cell.angle_beta   90.00
_cell.angle_gamma   90.00
#
_symmetry.space_group_name_H-M   'P 1'
#
loop_
_entity.id
_entity.type
_entity.pdbx_description
1 polymer ?
#
loop_
_entity_poly.entity_id
_entity_poly.type
_entity_poly.pdbx_seq_one_letter_code
_entity_poly.pdbx_strand_id
1 'polypeptide(L)'
;AQADAAVAGARLNVEQLRAAYSQAVAQEKSDASQVDYAQSQYDRAADLARKGINAKSSLDEARNDLDKARQQLAVAQQGILSAKAGLGGNPD
;
A
#
# COMPACT_ATOMS: atom_id res chain seq x y z
N ALA A 1 14.35 -27.73 28.78
CA ALA A 1 14.17 -26.37 29.35
C ALA A 1 14.74 -25.27 28.46
N GLN A 2 16.06 -25.09 28.33
CA GLN A 2 16.64 -24.01 27.49
C GLN A 2 16.32 -24.16 26.00
N ALA A 3 16.39 -25.37 25.46
CA ALA A 3 16.00 -25.64 24.07
C ALA A 3 14.51 -25.33 23.82
N ASP A 4 13.63 -25.69 24.76
CA ASP A 4 12.19 -25.41 24.66
C ASP A 4 11.90 -23.90 24.68
N ALA A 5 12.61 -23.15 25.53
CA ALA A 5 12.51 -21.69 25.58
C ALA A 5 13.01 -21.04 24.28
N ALA A 6 14.11 -21.55 23.69
CA ALA A 6 14.62 -21.06 22.41
C ALA A 6 13.63 -21.32 21.26
N VAL A 7 13.00 -22.49 21.23
CA VAL A 7 11.96 -22.82 20.24
C VAL A 7 10.72 -21.95 20.43
N ALA A 8 10.28 -21.74 21.68
CA ALA A 8 9.15 -20.86 21.97
C ALA A 8 9.43 -19.41 21.53
N GLY A 9 10.63 -18.89 21.78
CA GLY A 9 11.05 -17.58 21.32
C GLY A 9 11.09 -17.46 19.79
N ALA A 10 11.62 -18.48 19.11
CA ALA A 10 11.64 -18.52 17.64
C ALA A 10 10.23 -18.52 17.05
N ARG A 11 9.30 -19.29 17.63
CA ARG A 11 7.89 -19.29 17.22
C ARG A 11 7.24 -17.91 17.38
N LEU A 12 7.44 -17.28 18.53
CA LEU A 12 6.92 -15.93 18.78
C LEU A 12 7.43 -14.92 17.75
N ASN A 13 8.72 -14.98 17.40
CA ASN A 13 9.30 -14.11 16.38
C ASN A 13 8.66 -14.33 14.99
N VAL A 14 8.41 -15.59 14.61
CA VAL A 14 7.71 -15.89 13.34
C VAL A 14 6.28 -15.34 13.34
N GLU A 15 5.53 -15.51 14.43
CA GLU A 15 4.18 -14.96 14.54
C GLU A 15 4.16 -13.42 14.44
N GLN A 16 5.13 -12.74 15.05
CA GLN A 16 5.29 -11.28 14.92
C GLN A 16 5.56 -10.87 13.47
N LEU A 17 6.43 -11.59 12.76
CA LEU A 17 6.73 -11.33 11.35
C LEU A 17 5.50 -11.58 10.45
N ARG A 18 4.72 -12.63 10.71
CA ARG A 18 3.47 -12.92 9.98
C ARG A 18 2.42 -11.82 10.22
N ALA A 19 2.29 -11.33 11.45
CA ALA A 19 1.41 -10.22 11.77
C ALA A 19 1.83 -8.94 11.02
N ALA A 20 3.13 -8.62 10.99
CA ALA A 20 3.66 -7.47 10.24
C ALA A 20 3.41 -7.60 8.73
N TYR A 21 3.57 -8.80 8.16
CA TYR A 21 3.23 -9.08 6.76
C TYR A 21 1.73 -8.88 6.48
N SER A 22 0.86 -9.42 7.33
CA SER A 22 -0.59 -9.23 7.20
C SER A 22 -0.99 -7.76 7.26
N GLN A 23 -0.35 -6.98 8.13
CA GLN A 23 -0.57 -5.53 8.22
C GLN A 23 -0.12 -4.82 6.93
N ALA A 24 1.04 -5.17 6.38
CA ALA A 24 1.54 -4.61 5.13
C ALA A 24 0.60 -4.90 3.94
N VAL A 25 0.07 -6.12 3.86
CA VAL A 25 -0.94 -6.50 2.85
C VAL A 25 -2.23 -5.69 3.01
N ALA A 26 -2.70 -5.45 4.23
CA ALA A 26 -3.87 -4.63 4.46
C ALA A 26 -3.65 -3.16 4.04
N GLN A 27 -2.46 -2.62 4.31
CA GLN A 27 -2.08 -1.28 3.89
C GLN A 27 -2.04 -1.14 2.36
N GLU A 28 -1.44 -2.10 1.66
CA GLU A 28 -1.39 -2.10 0.19
C GLU A 28 -2.79 -2.10 -0.44
N LYS A 29 -3.72 -2.90 0.10
CA LYS A 29 -5.12 -2.91 -0.37
C LYS A 29 -5.82 -1.58 -0.17
N SER A 30 -5.56 -0.92 0.97
CA SER A 30 -6.08 0.42 1.24
C SER A 30 -5.53 1.44 0.24
N ASP A 31 -4.22 1.41 -0.01
CA ASP A 31 -3.56 2.35 -0.92
C ASP A 31 -3.94 2.10 -2.38
N ALA A 32 -4.17 0.83 -2.77
CA ALA A 32 -4.70 0.48 -4.08
C ALA A 32 -6.11 1.05 -4.29
N SER A 33 -6.98 0.92 -3.27
CA SER A 33 -8.32 1.52 -3.31
C SER A 33 -8.26 3.05 -3.41
N GLN A 34 -7.28 3.68 -2.76
CA GLN A 34 -7.04 5.12 -2.84
C GLN A 34 -6.58 5.54 -4.24
N VAL A 35 -5.73 4.75 -4.91
CA VAL A 35 -5.33 4.96 -6.31
C VAL A 35 -6.54 4.88 -7.23
N ASP A 36 -7.38 3.87 -7.09
CA ASP A 36 -8.60 3.71 -7.91
C ASP A 36 -9.55 4.89 -7.74
N TYR A 37 -9.75 5.34 -6.50
CA TYR A 37 -10.55 6.53 -6.22
C TYR A 37 -9.96 7.79 -6.88
N ALA A 38 -8.67 8.05 -6.68
CA ALA A 38 -7.98 9.21 -7.23
C ALA A 38 -7.98 9.20 -8.77
N GLN A 39 -7.84 8.02 -9.37
CA GLN A 39 -7.94 7.83 -10.82
C GLN A 39 -9.32 8.25 -11.32
N SER A 40 -10.38 7.81 -10.65
CA SER A 40 -11.75 8.21 -11.00
C SER A 40 -11.97 9.73 -10.90
N GLN A 41 -11.36 10.39 -9.93
CA GLN A 41 -11.43 11.86 -9.77
C GLN A 41 -10.69 12.57 -10.90
N TYR A 42 -9.49 12.11 -11.22
CA TYR A 42 -8.70 12.61 -12.34
C TYR A 42 -9.46 12.49 -13.67
N ASP A 43 -10.05 11.32 -13.96
CA ASP A 43 -10.80 11.09 -15.19
C ASP A 43 -12.01 12.02 -15.32
N ARG A 44 -12.74 12.24 -14.21
CA ARG A 44 -13.83 13.21 -14.17
C ARG A 44 -13.34 14.64 -14.38
N ALA A 45 -12.26 15.05 -13.70
CA ALA A 45 -11.69 16.37 -13.86
C ALA A 45 -11.21 16.62 -15.30
N ALA A 46 -10.61 15.61 -15.93
CA ALA A 46 -10.16 15.67 -17.32
C ALA A 46 -11.33 15.79 -18.30
N ASP A 47 -12.44 15.09 -18.06
CA ASP A 47 -13.65 15.21 -18.86
C ASP A 47 -14.30 16.60 -18.76
N LEU A 48 -14.43 17.12 -17.54
CA LEU A 48 -14.99 18.46 -17.30
C LEU A 48 -14.09 19.57 -17.88
N ALA A 49 -12.77 19.44 -17.76
CA ALA A 49 -11.82 20.37 -18.35
C ALA A 49 -11.89 20.38 -19.89
N ARG A 50 -11.98 19.19 -20.53
CA ARG A 50 -12.19 19.08 -21.99
C ARG A 50 -13.48 19.75 -22.45
N LYS A 51 -14.52 19.74 -21.62
CA LYS A 51 -15.80 20.41 -21.87
C LYS A 51 -15.78 21.91 -21.52
N GLY A 52 -14.67 22.44 -21.01
CA GLY A 52 -14.55 23.83 -20.58
C GLY A 52 -15.34 24.17 -19.30
N ILE A 53 -15.77 23.15 -18.54
CA ILE A 53 -16.61 23.31 -17.36
C ILE A 53 -15.75 23.62 -16.12
N ASN A 54 -14.60 22.95 -15.98
CA ASN A 54 -13.71 23.14 -14.83
C ASN A 54 -12.45 23.95 -15.17
N ALA A 55 -11.93 24.62 -14.15
CA ALA A 55 -10.64 25.30 -14.24
C ALA A 55 -9.49 24.30 -14.44
N LYS A 56 -8.44 24.71 -15.16
CA LYS A 56 -7.21 23.93 -15.34
C LYS A 56 -6.60 23.49 -14.00
N SER A 57 -6.66 24.36 -12.99
CA SER A 57 -6.16 24.08 -11.65
C SER A 57 -6.81 22.85 -11.00
N SER A 58 -8.10 22.60 -11.23
CA SER A 58 -8.79 21.42 -10.69
C SER A 58 -8.31 20.12 -11.32
N LEU A 59 -7.94 20.14 -12.61
CA LEU A 59 -7.31 18.99 -13.27
C LEU A 59 -5.89 18.75 -12.75
N ASP A 60 -5.11 19.83 -12.58
CA ASP A 60 -3.74 19.74 -12.07
C ASP A 60 -3.72 19.22 -10.62
N GLU A 61 -4.68 19.63 -9.79
CA GLU A 61 -4.86 19.12 -8.42
C GLU A 61 -5.20 17.62 -8.41
N ALA A 62 -6.21 17.19 -9.18
CA ALA A 62 -6.59 15.78 -9.27
C ALA A 62 -5.44 14.90 -9.79
N ARG A 63 -4.61 15.42 -10.71
CA ARG A 63 -3.42 14.73 -11.19
C ARG A 63 -2.38 14.54 -10.08
N ASN A 64 -2.10 15.60 -9.34
CA ASN A 64 -1.16 15.56 -8.22
C ASN A 64 -1.61 14.58 -7.13
N ASP A 65 -2.91 14.52 -6.83
CA ASP A 65 -3.45 13.58 -5.84
C ASP A 65 -3.36 12.13 -6.31
N LEU A 66 -3.61 11.87 -7.59
CA LEU A 66 -3.40 10.55 -8.19
C LEU A 66 -1.92 10.13 -8.13
N ASP A 67 -1.00 11.04 -8.46
CA ASP A 67 0.44 10.76 -8.42
C ASP A 67 0.90 10.45 -6.99
N LYS A 68 0.40 11.18 -5.98
CA LYS A 68 0.66 10.89 -4.56
C LYS A 68 0.11 9.52 -4.15
N ALA A 69 -1.12 9.19 -4.53
CA ALA A 69 -1.72 7.89 -4.21
C ALA A 69 -0.89 6.73 -4.80
N ARG A 70 -0.43 6.88 -6.04
CA ARG A 70 0.45 5.89 -6.70
C ARG A 70 1.78 5.73 -5.98
N GLN A 71 2.38 6.83 -5.52
CA GLN A 71 3.60 6.78 -4.73
C GLN A 71 3.40 6.05 -3.40
N GLN A 72 2.28 6.31 -2.70
CA GLN A 72 1.93 5.61 -1.45
C GLN A 72 1.76 4.11 -1.68
N LEU A 73 1.03 3.71 -2.73
CA LEU A 73 0.88 2.30 -3.10
C LEU A 73 2.23 1.64 -3.37
N ALA A 74 3.13 2.29 -4.11
CA ALA A 74 4.47 1.77 -4.38
C ALA A 74 5.28 1.55 -3.09
N VAL A 75 5.17 2.46 -2.12
CA VAL A 75 5.79 2.31 -0.79
C VAL A 75 5.19 1.11 -0.04
N ALA A 76 3.87 0.95 -0.04
CA ALA A 76 3.20 -0.18 0.61
C ALA A 76 3.62 -1.54 0.00
N GLN A 77 3.71 -1.60 -1.33
CA GLN A 77 4.22 -2.79 -2.04
C GLN A 77 5.66 -3.13 -1.64
N GLN A 78 6.53 -2.13 -1.47
CA GLN A 78 7.88 -2.35 -0.95
C GLN A 78 7.88 -2.82 0.52
N GLY A 79 6.92 -2.36 1.32
CA GLY A 79 6.68 -2.86 2.67
C GLY A 79 6.37 -4.36 2.71
N ILE A 80 5.52 -4.85 1.80
CA ILE A 80 5.21 -6.28 1.65
C ILE A 80 6.48 -7.07 1.30
N LEU A 81 7.27 -6.61 0.33
CA LEU A 81 8.52 -7.28 -0.06
C LEU A 81 9.49 -7.40 1.12
N SER A 82 9.59 -6.34 1.93
CA SER A 82 10.46 -6.30 3.11
C SER A 82 9.98 -7.26 4.20
N ALA A 83 8.67 -7.30 4.47
CA ALA A 83 8.07 -8.25 5.42
C ALA A 83 8.24 -9.71 4.96
N LYS A 84 8.06 -9.98 3.66
CA LYS A 84 8.26 -11.32 3.07
C LYS A 84 9.73 -11.76 3.18
N ALA A 85 10.69 -10.85 2.96
CA ALA A 85 12.11 -11.14 3.15
C ALA A 85 12.44 -11.48 4.62
N GLY A 86 11.82 -10.78 5.58
CA GLY A 86 11.96 -11.09 7.01
C GLY A 86 11.47 -12.50 7.39
N LEU A 87 10.47 -13.03 6.67
CA LEU A 87 9.96 -14.40 6.83
C LEU A 87 10.80 -15.47 6.10
N GLY A 88 11.95 -15.10 5.53
CA GLY A 88 12.77 -16.03 4.73
C GLY A 88 12.21 -16.30 3.33
N GLY A 89 11.33 -15.43 2.83
CA GLY A 89 10.75 -15.52 1.49
C GLY A 89 9.44 -16.32 1.41
N ASN A 90 8.98 -16.96 2.50
CA ASN A 90 7.74 -17.72 2.53
C ASN A 90 6.84 -17.30 3.71
N PRO A 91 5.75 -16.54 3.47
CA PRO A 91 4.90 -16.02 4.54
C PRO A 91 3.78 -16.97 5.00
N ASP A 92 3.67 -18.15 4.37
CA ASP A 92 2.67 -19.20 4.62
C ASP A 92 3.19 -20.32 5.53
#